data_AF-A0A9E4T6U2-F1
#
_entry.id   AF-A0A9E4T6U2-F1
#
_cell.length_a   1.000
_cell.length_b   1.000
_cell.length_c   1.000
_cell.angle_alpha   90.00
_cell.angle_beta   90.00
_cell.angle_gamma   90.00
#
_symmetry.space_group_name_H-M   'P 1'
#
loop_
_entity.id
_entity.type
_entity.pdbx_description
1 polymer ?
#
loop_
_entity_poly.entity_id
_entity_poly.type
_entity_poly.pdbx_seq_one_letter_code
_entity_poly.pdbx_strand_id
1 'polypeptide(L)'
;EAALDAQVAAIGHSFVDPTPLINQAKGSGVKIFAQVQTMDNAKKAVAAGADIIVAQGSEAGGHTSHLGTFSFVRAVVKIAGDIPVVAAGGIADGPGLAAALMLGAEGAWIGTRFVASLEWAGPEWAKGQVILADVDDTILTNVYDLVADAPYPPGVISDRVIRNSFTDTWHGREAEMMTRQSELREDIATATAAGDATTAPVRAGTASGLIRSIEPASYILREIVSQAEDILRHRPQKLLGG
;
A
#
# COMPACT_ATOMS: atom_id res chain seq x y z
N GLU A 1 -21.79 -3.41 6.86
CA GLU A 1 -23.04 -4.21 6.99
C GLU A 1 -22.91 -5.52 6.24
N ALA A 2 -22.95 -5.57 4.90
CA ALA A 2 -22.86 -6.82 4.14
C ALA A 2 -21.70 -7.77 4.55
N ALA A 3 -20.50 -7.24 4.83
CA ALA A 3 -19.38 -8.06 5.31
C ALA A 3 -19.59 -8.66 6.70
N LEU A 4 -20.26 -7.92 7.61
CA LEU A 4 -20.61 -8.41 8.95
C LEU A 4 -21.72 -9.48 8.86
N ASP A 5 -22.72 -9.25 8.00
CA ASP A 5 -23.80 -10.21 7.76
C ASP A 5 -23.27 -11.52 7.15
N ALA A 6 -22.28 -11.41 6.28
CA ALA A 6 -21.57 -12.56 5.70
C ALA A 6 -20.61 -13.26 6.68
N GLN A 7 -20.44 -12.73 7.90
CA GLN A 7 -19.55 -13.26 8.94
C GLN A 7 -18.12 -13.54 8.44
N VAL A 8 -17.55 -12.60 7.68
CA VAL A 8 -16.17 -12.73 7.19
C VAL A 8 -15.18 -12.86 8.36
N ALA A 9 -14.03 -13.50 8.14
CA ALA A 9 -13.02 -13.63 9.19
C ALA A 9 -12.43 -12.27 9.62
N ALA A 10 -12.31 -11.34 8.67
CA ALA A 10 -11.70 -10.05 8.91
C ALA A 10 -12.21 -8.96 7.96
N ILE A 11 -12.15 -7.71 8.40
CA ILE A 11 -12.41 -6.50 7.60
C ILE A 11 -11.20 -5.58 7.69
N GLY A 12 -10.64 -5.25 6.52
CA GLY A 12 -9.62 -4.20 6.37
C GLY A 12 -10.26 -2.82 6.26
N HIS A 13 -9.80 -1.90 7.09
CA HIS A 13 -10.31 -0.53 7.18
C HIS A 13 -9.15 0.46 7.04
N SER A 14 -9.32 1.53 6.26
CA SER A 14 -8.25 2.52 6.02
C SER A 14 -8.81 3.95 5.96
N PHE A 15 -7.93 4.93 6.15
CA PHE A 15 -8.11 6.37 5.91
C PHE A 15 -9.08 7.14 6.82
N VAL A 16 -10.00 6.47 7.51
CA VAL A 16 -10.93 7.12 8.45
C VAL A 16 -10.86 6.51 9.85
N ASP A 17 -11.50 7.14 10.83
CA ASP A 17 -11.54 6.64 12.21
C ASP A 17 -12.15 5.21 12.26
N PRO A 18 -11.42 4.19 12.77
CA PRO A 18 -11.94 2.82 12.84
C PRO A 18 -12.97 2.63 13.96
N THR A 19 -13.12 3.57 14.90
CA THR A 19 -13.97 3.42 16.10
C THR A 19 -15.42 3.03 15.79
N PRO A 20 -16.13 3.66 14.82
CA PRO A 20 -17.49 3.27 14.49
C PRO A 20 -17.59 1.83 13.99
N LEU A 21 -16.66 1.41 13.14
CA LEU A 21 -16.62 0.05 12.58
C LEU A 21 -16.29 -0.99 13.65
N ILE A 22 -15.30 -0.71 14.50
CA ILE A 22 -14.94 -1.58 15.62
C ILE A 22 -16.15 -1.75 16.54
N ASN A 23 -16.83 -0.65 16.91
CA ASN A 23 -18.03 -0.71 17.73
C ASN A 23 -19.15 -1.56 17.09
N GLN A 24 -19.36 -1.43 15.77
CA GLN A 24 -20.34 -2.23 15.05
C GLN A 24 -19.97 -3.72 15.00
N ALA A 25 -18.68 -4.04 14.90
CA ALA A 25 -18.19 -5.42 14.84
C ALA A 25 -18.06 -6.09 16.23
N LYS A 26 -18.20 -5.34 17.34
CA LYS A 26 -18.08 -5.90 18.70
C LYS A 26 -19.00 -7.10 18.90
N GLY A 27 -18.43 -8.20 19.37
CA GLY A 27 -19.17 -9.44 19.64
C GLY A 27 -19.53 -10.27 18.39
N SER A 28 -19.23 -9.80 17.18
CA SER A 28 -19.51 -10.55 15.94
C SER A 28 -18.50 -11.67 15.66
N GLY A 29 -17.33 -11.62 16.28
CA GLY A 29 -16.20 -12.51 15.98
C GLY A 29 -15.34 -12.08 14.79
N VAL A 30 -15.79 -11.10 14.00
CA VAL A 30 -15.07 -10.52 12.86
C VAL A 30 -13.88 -9.69 13.36
N LYS A 31 -12.69 -9.88 12.79
CA LYS A 31 -11.48 -9.14 13.14
C LYS A 31 -11.34 -7.84 12.36
N ILE A 32 -11.07 -6.73 13.03
CA ILE A 32 -10.89 -5.43 12.39
C ILE A 32 -9.41 -5.08 12.26
N PHE A 33 -8.96 -4.95 11.02
CA PHE A 33 -7.62 -4.52 10.66
C PHE A 33 -7.67 -3.02 10.37
N ALA A 34 -7.07 -2.21 11.24
CA ALA A 34 -7.01 -0.76 11.08
C ALA A 34 -5.71 -0.36 10.41
N GLN A 35 -5.79 0.00 9.13
CA GLN A 35 -4.67 0.55 8.38
C GLN A 35 -4.50 2.04 8.67
N VAL A 36 -3.26 2.40 9.01
CA VAL A 36 -2.88 3.72 9.52
C VAL A 36 -1.71 4.26 8.70
N GLN A 37 -1.73 5.57 8.43
CA GLN A 37 -0.71 6.26 7.63
C GLN A 37 0.02 7.36 8.42
N THR A 38 -0.48 7.71 9.61
CA THR A 38 0.10 8.72 10.51
C THR A 38 0.09 8.22 11.95
N MET A 39 0.91 8.83 12.81
CA MET A 39 0.91 8.50 14.24
C MET A 39 -0.41 8.85 14.93
N ASP A 40 -1.15 9.84 14.43
CA ASP A 40 -2.46 10.17 14.97
C ASP A 40 -3.51 9.13 14.59
N ASN A 41 -3.45 8.57 13.36
CA ASN A 41 -4.27 7.41 13.01
C ASN A 41 -3.91 6.20 13.90
N ALA A 42 -2.62 5.94 14.13
CA ALA A 42 -2.17 4.84 14.97
C ALA A 42 -2.68 4.97 16.42
N LYS A 43 -2.55 6.13 17.05
CA LYS A 43 -3.09 6.38 18.41
C LYS A 43 -4.60 6.16 18.48
N LYS A 44 -5.36 6.62 17.47
CA LYS A 44 -6.80 6.39 17.39
C LYS A 44 -7.14 4.91 17.26
N ALA A 45 -6.42 4.16 16.41
CA ALA A 45 -6.62 2.72 16.25
C ALA A 45 -6.34 1.95 17.55
N VAL A 46 -5.26 2.31 18.27
CA VAL A 46 -4.95 1.75 19.59
C VAL A 46 -6.07 2.05 20.60
N ALA A 47 -6.48 3.31 20.70
CA ALA A 47 -7.54 3.73 21.63
C ALA A 47 -8.89 3.09 21.31
N ALA A 48 -9.17 2.84 20.04
CA ALA A 48 -10.39 2.17 19.59
C ALA A 48 -10.37 0.65 19.86
N GLY A 49 -9.20 0.07 20.13
CA GLY A 49 -9.04 -1.37 20.34
C GLY A 49 -9.12 -2.18 19.05
N ALA A 50 -8.43 -1.74 17.99
CA ALA A 50 -8.30 -2.53 16.76
C ALA A 50 -7.71 -3.92 17.05
N ASP A 51 -8.16 -4.95 16.32
CA ASP A 51 -7.60 -6.29 16.47
C ASP A 51 -6.18 -6.38 15.90
N ILE A 52 -5.93 -5.71 14.77
CA ILE A 52 -4.63 -5.61 14.11
C ILE A 52 -4.44 -4.18 13.58
N ILE A 53 -3.22 -3.64 13.71
CA ILE A 53 -2.85 -2.36 13.11
C ILE A 53 -1.98 -2.61 11.87
N VAL A 54 -2.29 -1.97 10.76
CA VAL A 54 -1.51 -2.06 9.53
C VAL A 54 -0.78 -0.74 9.33
N ALA A 55 0.52 -0.72 9.64
CA ALA A 55 1.35 0.48 9.54
C ALA A 55 1.85 0.64 8.10
N GLN A 56 1.18 1.49 7.32
CA GLN A 56 1.49 1.74 5.91
C GLN A 56 2.44 2.94 5.76
N GLY A 57 3.67 2.67 5.31
CA GLY A 57 4.59 3.71 4.89
C GLY A 57 4.27 4.29 3.51
N SER A 58 4.86 5.45 3.24
CA SER A 58 4.74 6.24 2.01
C SER A 58 5.20 5.49 0.74
N GLU A 59 5.95 4.41 0.89
CA GLU A 59 6.47 3.53 -0.16
C GLU A 59 5.38 2.66 -0.80
N ALA A 60 4.21 2.52 -0.16
CA ALA A 60 3.08 1.77 -0.70
C ALA A 60 2.53 2.44 -1.97
N GLY A 61 1.99 1.62 -2.89
CA GLY A 61 1.23 2.14 -4.03
C GLY A 61 -0.17 2.60 -3.62
N GLY A 62 -0.75 3.51 -4.40
CA GLY A 62 -2.06 4.09 -4.09
C GLY A 62 -1.99 5.17 -3.02
N HIS A 63 -3.12 5.45 -2.38
CA HIS A 63 -3.20 6.48 -1.33
C HIS A 63 -2.35 6.14 -0.11
N THR A 64 -1.43 7.04 0.23
CA THR A 64 -0.54 6.96 1.40
C THR A 64 -0.36 8.33 2.06
N SER A 65 0.39 8.39 3.17
CA SER A 65 0.90 9.66 3.72
C SER A 65 2.43 9.73 3.59
N HIS A 66 3.09 10.56 4.39
CA HIS A 66 4.46 11.01 4.17
C HIS A 66 5.54 10.23 4.94
N LEU A 67 5.17 9.36 5.88
CA LEU A 67 6.15 8.65 6.74
C LEU A 67 6.70 7.41 6.04
N GLY A 68 8.02 7.24 6.02
CA GLY A 68 8.66 6.04 5.47
C GLY A 68 8.42 4.78 6.31
N THR A 69 8.30 3.61 5.68
CA THR A 69 7.95 2.34 6.32
C THR A 69 8.88 2.01 7.50
N PHE A 70 10.19 2.18 7.33
CA PHE A 70 11.18 1.70 8.31
C PHE A 70 11.01 2.36 9.68
N SER A 71 10.89 3.68 9.72
CA SER A 71 10.71 4.43 10.98
C SER A 71 9.27 4.40 11.46
N PHE A 72 8.30 4.43 10.54
CA PHE A 72 6.88 4.47 10.89
C PHE A 72 6.43 3.18 11.57
N VAL A 73 6.76 2.01 11.01
CA VAL A 73 6.40 0.72 11.60
C VAL A 73 6.95 0.62 13.02
N ARG A 74 8.22 0.99 13.25
CA ARG A 74 8.81 1.01 14.61
C ARG A 74 8.07 1.93 15.57
N ALA A 75 7.64 3.10 15.11
CA ALA A 75 6.92 4.05 15.94
C ALA A 75 5.54 3.52 16.33
N VAL A 76 4.84 2.85 15.41
CA VAL A 76 3.54 2.20 15.68
C VAL A 76 3.68 1.04 16.65
N VAL A 77 4.65 0.13 16.42
CA VAL A 77 4.93 -1.02 17.31
C VAL A 77 5.15 -0.56 18.76
N LYS A 78 5.86 0.56 18.97
CA LYS A 78 6.11 1.09 20.32
C LYS A 78 4.86 1.51 21.09
N ILE A 79 3.77 1.85 20.41
CA ILE A 79 2.53 2.32 21.04
C ILE A 79 1.39 1.30 20.97
N ALA A 80 1.56 0.22 20.20
CA ALA A 80 0.50 -0.76 19.94
C ALA A 80 0.14 -1.63 21.17
N GLY A 81 1.05 -1.71 22.16
CA GLY A 81 0.86 -2.59 23.31
C GLY A 81 0.84 -4.05 22.85
N ASP A 82 -0.24 -4.76 23.17
CA ASP A 82 -0.44 -6.17 22.77
C ASP A 82 -1.14 -6.32 21.40
N ILE A 83 -1.49 -5.22 20.74
CA ILE A 83 -2.14 -5.26 19.42
C ILE A 83 -1.08 -5.59 18.35
N PRO A 84 -1.23 -6.67 17.57
CA PRO A 84 -0.30 -7.00 16.50
C PRO A 84 -0.25 -5.89 15.44
N VAL A 85 0.95 -5.62 14.95
CA VAL A 85 1.26 -4.69 13.88
C VAL A 85 1.73 -5.43 12.64
N VAL A 86 1.12 -5.14 11.49
CA VAL A 86 1.56 -5.62 10.18
C VAL A 86 2.18 -4.45 9.42
N ALA A 87 3.38 -4.63 8.88
CA ALA A 87 4.08 -3.61 8.10
C ALA A 87 3.54 -3.54 6.67
N ALA A 88 3.35 -2.35 6.12
CA ALA A 88 2.92 -2.18 4.73
C ALA A 88 3.72 -1.08 4.02
N GLY A 89 3.94 -1.25 2.72
CA GLY A 89 4.66 -0.29 1.87
C GLY A 89 6.13 -0.64 1.68
N GLY A 90 6.58 -0.71 0.42
CA GLY A 90 7.96 -1.02 0.06
C GLY A 90 8.37 -2.50 0.18
N ILE A 91 7.47 -3.41 0.56
CA ILE A 91 7.76 -4.84 0.77
C ILE A 91 7.32 -5.63 -0.46
N ALA A 92 8.24 -6.37 -1.09
CA ALA A 92 7.94 -7.20 -2.27
C ALA A 92 8.65 -8.58 -2.29
N ASP A 93 9.60 -8.82 -1.39
CA ASP A 93 10.45 -10.01 -1.37
C ASP A 93 10.75 -10.48 0.07
N GLY A 94 11.51 -11.57 0.21
CA GLY A 94 11.90 -12.10 1.51
C GLY A 94 12.75 -11.16 2.37
N PRO A 95 13.76 -10.45 1.83
CA PRO A 95 14.46 -9.40 2.54
C PRO A 95 13.54 -8.34 3.16
N GLY A 96 12.54 -7.88 2.40
CA GLY A 96 11.53 -6.93 2.90
C GLY A 96 10.69 -7.50 4.05
N LEU A 97 10.23 -8.76 3.94
CA LEU A 97 9.50 -9.43 5.02
C LEU A 97 10.38 -9.62 6.26
N ALA A 98 11.62 -10.10 6.10
CA ALA A 98 12.56 -10.27 7.21
C ALA A 98 12.84 -8.94 7.91
N ALA A 99 13.00 -7.85 7.16
CA ALA A 99 13.15 -6.51 7.73
C ALA A 99 11.90 -6.11 8.54
N ALA A 100 10.70 -6.28 8.01
CA ALA A 100 9.46 -5.99 8.74
C ALA A 100 9.37 -6.73 10.08
N LEU A 101 9.68 -8.03 10.09
CA LEU A 101 9.72 -8.84 11.30
C LEU A 101 10.77 -8.32 12.31
N MET A 102 11.95 -7.91 11.83
CA MET A 102 12.98 -7.29 12.69
C MET A 102 12.59 -5.89 13.19
N LEU A 103 11.66 -5.22 12.52
CA LEU A 103 11.02 -4.02 13.05
C LEU A 103 9.96 -4.34 14.11
N GLY A 104 9.77 -5.60 14.50
CA GLY A 104 8.81 -6.01 15.51
C GLY A 104 7.36 -6.03 15.04
N ALA A 105 7.13 -6.02 13.73
CA ALA A 105 5.83 -6.36 13.17
C ALA A 105 5.66 -7.89 13.13
N GLU A 106 4.42 -8.39 13.22
CA GLU A 106 4.08 -9.82 13.15
C GLU A 106 3.94 -10.32 11.71
N GLY A 107 3.98 -9.42 10.72
CA GLY A 107 3.93 -9.78 9.31
C GLY A 107 3.99 -8.57 8.38
N ALA A 108 3.68 -8.82 7.10
CA ALA A 108 3.63 -7.79 6.06
C ALA A 108 2.30 -7.81 5.28
N TRP A 109 1.81 -6.62 4.91
CA TRP A 109 0.69 -6.42 4.00
C TRP A 109 1.25 -5.93 2.67
N ILE A 110 1.16 -6.79 1.66
CA ILE A 110 1.88 -6.66 0.39
C ILE A 110 0.88 -6.39 -0.74
N GLY A 111 1.06 -5.26 -1.45
CA GLY A 111 0.20 -4.85 -2.57
C GLY A 111 0.86 -5.08 -3.94
N THR A 112 1.78 -4.19 -4.33
CA THR A 112 2.37 -4.12 -5.68
C THR A 112 2.94 -5.44 -6.20
N ARG A 113 3.57 -6.25 -5.35
CA ARG A 113 4.08 -7.58 -5.74
C ARG A 113 2.96 -8.54 -6.19
N PHE A 114 1.77 -8.46 -5.59
CA PHE A 114 0.61 -9.27 -5.96
C PHE A 114 -0.18 -8.70 -7.14
N VAL A 115 0.01 -7.42 -7.50
CA VAL A 115 -0.47 -6.90 -8.79
C VAL A 115 0.21 -7.65 -9.95
N ALA A 116 1.51 -7.93 -9.81
CA ALA A 116 2.28 -8.78 -10.73
C ALA A 116 2.09 -10.28 -10.46
N SER A 117 0.85 -10.72 -10.21
CA SER A 117 0.47 -12.13 -10.13
C SER A 117 -0.42 -12.57 -11.29
N LEU A 118 -0.48 -13.86 -11.58
CA LEU A 118 -1.38 -14.41 -12.60
C LEU A 118 -2.86 -14.23 -12.21
N GLU A 119 -3.16 -14.29 -10.92
CA GLU A 119 -4.50 -14.27 -10.34
C GLU A 119 -5.06 -12.84 -10.15
N TRP A 120 -4.22 -11.80 -10.31
CA TRP A 120 -4.71 -10.44 -10.24
C TRP A 120 -5.69 -10.15 -11.37
N ALA A 121 -6.95 -9.88 -11.01
CA ALA A 121 -8.06 -9.65 -11.94
C ALA A 121 -8.14 -8.21 -12.49
N GLY A 122 -7.07 -7.43 -12.33
CA GLY A 122 -6.97 -6.10 -12.91
C GLY A 122 -6.58 -6.12 -14.40
N PRO A 123 -6.46 -4.95 -15.03
CA PRO A 123 -6.10 -4.86 -16.45
C PRO A 123 -4.67 -5.35 -16.71
N GLU A 124 -4.49 -6.23 -17.71
CA GLU A 124 -3.16 -6.79 -18.08
C GLU A 124 -2.14 -5.70 -18.44
N TRP A 125 -2.56 -4.60 -19.06
CA TRP A 125 -1.66 -3.50 -19.41
C TRP A 125 -1.02 -2.87 -18.16
N ALA A 126 -1.77 -2.74 -17.07
CA ALA A 126 -1.29 -2.17 -15.81
C ALA A 126 -0.34 -3.13 -15.09
N LYS A 127 -0.58 -4.44 -15.20
CA LYS A 127 0.35 -5.50 -14.70
C LYS A 127 1.72 -5.37 -15.36
N GLY A 128 1.74 -5.16 -16.68
CA GLY A 128 2.95 -4.94 -17.45
C GLY A 128 3.74 -3.70 -17.02
N GLN A 129 3.07 -2.61 -16.65
CA GLN A 129 3.75 -1.40 -16.16
C GLN A 129 4.47 -1.63 -14.84
N VAL A 130 3.91 -2.44 -13.92
CA VAL A 130 4.55 -2.73 -12.62
C VAL A 130 5.90 -3.42 -12.77
N ILE A 131 6.03 -4.37 -13.70
CA ILE A 131 7.31 -5.10 -13.91
C ILE A 131 8.35 -4.29 -14.69
N LEU A 132 7.91 -3.28 -15.44
CA LEU A 132 8.77 -2.39 -16.21
C LEU A 132 9.33 -1.23 -15.36
N ALA A 133 8.59 -0.78 -14.35
CA ALA A 133 9.00 0.31 -13.49
C ALA A 133 10.21 -0.04 -12.61
N ASP A 134 11.07 0.95 -12.37
CA ASP A 134 12.14 0.91 -11.38
C ASP A 134 11.73 1.58 -10.05
N VAL A 135 12.63 1.55 -9.06
CA VAL A 135 12.39 2.11 -7.72
C VAL A 135 12.08 3.61 -7.79
N ASP A 136 12.79 4.33 -8.66
CA ASP A 136 12.67 5.78 -8.82
C ASP A 136 11.45 6.17 -9.66
N ASP A 137 10.79 5.25 -10.36
CA ASP A 137 9.77 5.60 -11.34
C ASP A 137 8.42 5.97 -10.73
N THR A 138 8.26 5.91 -9.41
CA THR A 138 7.00 6.30 -8.76
C THR A 138 7.03 7.73 -8.19
N ILE A 139 5.87 8.37 -8.14
CA ILE A 139 5.67 9.71 -7.57
C ILE A 139 4.50 9.72 -6.61
N LEU A 140 4.59 10.50 -5.53
CA LEU A 140 3.44 10.88 -4.71
C LEU A 140 2.82 12.15 -5.29
N THR A 141 1.55 12.09 -5.65
CA THR A 141 0.87 13.20 -6.31
C THR A 141 -0.61 13.26 -5.92
N ASN A 142 -1.22 14.44 -6.07
CA ASN A 142 -2.66 14.62 -5.86
C ASN A 142 -3.40 14.87 -7.18
N VAL A 143 -2.71 14.87 -8.32
CA VAL A 143 -3.29 15.30 -9.61
C VAL A 143 -4.49 14.45 -10.04
N TYR A 144 -4.40 13.13 -9.88
CA TYR A 144 -5.51 12.22 -10.21
C TYR A 144 -6.71 12.41 -9.28
N ASP A 145 -6.46 12.59 -7.98
CA ASP A 145 -7.52 12.81 -6.99
C ASP A 145 -8.24 14.14 -7.23
N LEU A 146 -7.49 15.21 -7.50
CA LEU A 146 -8.03 16.52 -7.81
C LEU A 146 -8.87 16.51 -9.10
N VAL A 147 -8.41 15.82 -10.14
CA VAL A 147 -9.21 15.66 -11.37
C VAL A 147 -10.45 14.80 -11.14
N ALA A 148 -10.35 13.74 -10.34
CA ALA A 148 -11.48 12.86 -10.03
C ALA A 148 -12.46 13.43 -8.99
N ASP A 149 -12.14 14.55 -8.34
CA ASP A 149 -12.86 15.06 -7.16
C ASP A 149 -12.96 14.00 -6.04
N ALA A 150 -11.84 13.28 -5.82
CA ALA A 150 -11.77 12.19 -4.87
C ALA A 150 -11.77 12.73 -3.42
N PRO A 151 -12.36 12.01 -2.45
CA PRO A 151 -12.57 12.50 -1.08
C PRO A 151 -11.30 12.38 -0.19
N TYR A 152 -10.11 12.40 -0.78
CA TYR A 152 -8.84 12.31 -0.06
C TYR A 152 -8.34 13.70 0.32
N PRO A 153 -8.00 13.95 1.61
CA PRO A 153 -7.59 15.28 2.06
C PRO A 153 -6.21 15.67 1.48
N PRO A 154 -6.13 16.74 0.65
CA PRO A 154 -4.89 17.16 0.03
C PRO A 154 -3.83 17.55 1.06
N GLY A 155 -2.58 17.17 0.81
CA GLY A 155 -1.45 17.46 1.71
C GLY A 155 -1.35 16.55 2.93
N VAL A 156 -2.33 15.68 3.17
CA VAL A 156 -2.27 14.62 4.19
C VAL A 156 -2.17 13.26 3.53
N ILE A 157 -3.03 13.02 2.53
CA ILE A 157 -3.07 11.80 1.74
C ILE A 157 -2.74 12.16 0.29
N SER A 158 -1.86 11.37 -0.33
CA SER A 158 -1.49 11.48 -1.74
C SER A 158 -1.47 10.12 -2.40
N ASP A 159 -1.76 10.09 -3.70
CA ASP A 159 -1.76 8.88 -4.51
C ASP A 159 -0.33 8.60 -5.01
N ARG A 160 0.20 7.40 -4.72
CA ARG A 160 1.44 6.91 -5.30
C ARG A 160 1.15 6.12 -6.57
N VAL A 161 1.71 6.63 -7.66
CA VAL A 161 1.57 6.08 -9.00
C VAL A 161 2.93 5.97 -9.69
N ILE A 162 3.02 5.13 -10.70
CA ILE A 162 4.12 5.16 -11.67
C ILE A 162 4.04 6.49 -12.43
N ARG A 163 5.15 7.20 -12.56
CA ARG A 163 5.26 8.44 -13.33
C ARG A 163 4.94 8.19 -14.79
N ASN A 164 4.16 9.10 -15.36
CA ASN A 164 3.82 9.12 -16.77
C ASN A 164 3.73 10.57 -17.28
N SER A 165 3.45 10.73 -18.57
CA SER A 165 3.36 12.05 -19.21
C SER A 165 2.31 12.95 -18.54
N PHE A 166 1.21 12.40 -18.05
CA PHE A 166 0.21 13.15 -17.30
C PHE A 166 0.74 13.70 -15.98
N THR A 167 1.41 12.87 -15.16
CA THR A 167 2.02 13.34 -13.92
C THR A 167 3.15 14.33 -14.18
N ASP A 168 3.97 14.11 -15.19
CA ASP A 168 5.08 15.01 -15.55
C ASP A 168 4.56 16.39 -16.00
N THR A 169 3.38 16.42 -16.62
CA THR A 169 2.75 17.65 -17.09
C THR A 169 2.09 18.43 -15.95
N TRP A 170 1.40 17.75 -15.04
CA TRP A 170 0.46 18.38 -14.11
C TRP A 170 0.90 18.44 -12.65
N HIS A 171 1.85 17.58 -12.23
CA HIS A 171 2.37 17.66 -10.88
C HIS A 171 3.12 18.99 -10.67
N GLY A 172 2.74 19.76 -9.66
CA GLY A 172 3.22 21.13 -9.44
C GLY A 172 2.54 22.20 -10.30
N ARG A 173 1.56 21.83 -11.12
CA ARG A 173 0.73 22.73 -11.96
C ARG A 173 -0.76 22.56 -11.68
N GLU A 174 -1.10 22.21 -10.44
CA GLU A 174 -2.46 21.85 -10.04
C GLU A 174 -3.45 22.99 -10.29
N ALA A 175 -3.06 24.25 -10.05
CA ALA A 175 -3.94 25.39 -10.30
C ALA A 175 -4.34 25.53 -11.78
N GLU A 176 -3.41 25.29 -12.71
CA GLU A 176 -3.68 25.30 -14.16
C GLU A 176 -4.50 24.09 -14.57
N MET A 177 -4.13 22.90 -14.09
CA MET A 177 -4.85 21.64 -14.31
C MET A 177 -6.33 21.76 -13.95
N MET A 178 -6.63 22.40 -12.80
CA MET A 178 -8.01 22.56 -12.33
C MET A 178 -8.87 23.45 -13.22
N THR A 179 -8.29 24.34 -14.03
CA THR A 179 -9.06 25.08 -15.05
C THR A 179 -9.58 24.19 -16.18
N ARG A 180 -9.00 22.98 -16.33
CA ARG A 180 -9.32 21.98 -17.36
C ARG A 180 -9.88 20.69 -16.75
N GLN A 181 -10.38 20.74 -15.51
CA GLN A 181 -10.73 19.54 -14.74
C GLN A 181 -11.66 18.58 -15.48
N SER A 182 -12.73 19.07 -16.10
CA SER A 182 -13.70 18.23 -16.82
C SER A 182 -13.10 17.54 -18.05
N GLU A 183 -12.31 18.26 -18.84
CA GLU A 183 -11.61 17.72 -20.02
C GLU A 183 -10.61 16.63 -19.59
N LEU A 184 -9.76 16.92 -18.60
CA LEU A 184 -8.76 15.97 -18.11
C LEU A 184 -9.40 14.73 -17.48
N ARG A 185 -10.59 14.86 -16.88
CA ARG A 185 -11.35 13.72 -16.37
C ARG A 185 -11.81 12.80 -17.49
N GLU A 186 -12.28 13.35 -18.61
CA GLU A 186 -12.64 12.59 -19.81
C GLU A 186 -11.42 11.95 -20.47
N ASP A 187 -10.28 12.65 -20.54
CA ASP A 187 -9.02 12.13 -21.06
C ASP A 187 -8.53 10.92 -20.25
N ILE A 188 -8.51 11.04 -18.92
CA ILE A 188 -8.11 9.93 -18.02
C ILE A 188 -9.05 8.73 -18.16
N ALA A 189 -10.36 8.97 -18.28
CA ALA A 189 -11.34 7.89 -18.48
C ALA A 189 -11.11 7.17 -19.82
N THR A 190 -10.85 7.94 -20.89
CA THR A 190 -10.56 7.42 -22.22
C THR A 190 -9.26 6.62 -22.23
N ALA A 191 -8.19 7.16 -21.64
CA ALA A 191 -6.91 6.48 -21.51
C ALA A 191 -7.03 5.18 -20.70
N THR A 192 -7.80 5.18 -19.62
CA THR A 192 -8.04 3.98 -18.79
C THR A 192 -8.75 2.90 -19.60
N ALA A 193 -9.77 3.26 -20.39
CA ALA A 193 -10.49 2.32 -21.25
C ALA A 193 -9.62 1.77 -22.40
N ALA A 194 -8.70 2.58 -22.92
CA ALA A 194 -7.77 2.21 -23.99
C ALA A 194 -6.51 1.46 -23.50
N GLY A 195 -6.26 1.45 -22.18
CA GLY A 195 -5.03 0.91 -21.60
C GLY A 195 -3.78 1.76 -21.87
N ASP A 196 -3.96 3.07 -22.01
CA ASP A 196 -2.89 4.02 -22.24
C ASP A 196 -2.24 4.49 -20.93
N ALA A 197 -1.13 3.86 -20.57
CA ALA A 197 -0.35 4.18 -19.38
C ALA A 197 0.34 5.56 -19.41
N THR A 198 0.39 6.24 -20.57
CA THR A 198 0.96 7.59 -20.65
C THR A 198 0.09 8.64 -19.94
N THR A 199 -1.21 8.34 -19.81
CA THR A 199 -2.21 9.21 -19.19
C THR A 199 -2.95 8.54 -18.03
N ALA A 200 -3.30 7.25 -18.14
CA ALA A 200 -4.01 6.55 -17.08
C ALA A 200 -3.10 6.26 -15.87
N PRO A 201 -3.61 6.39 -14.64
CA PRO A 201 -2.81 6.12 -13.45
C PRO A 201 -2.55 4.62 -13.28
N VAL A 202 -1.30 4.25 -13.02
CA VAL A 202 -0.93 2.92 -12.50
C VAL A 202 -0.46 3.05 -11.07
N ARG A 203 -1.28 2.59 -10.12
CA ARG A 203 -0.97 2.62 -8.69
C ARG A 203 -0.01 1.50 -8.32
N ALA A 204 1.23 1.87 -8.03
CA ALA A 204 2.28 0.95 -7.66
C ALA A 204 3.24 1.61 -6.65
N GLY A 205 3.79 0.80 -5.75
CA GLY A 205 4.74 1.25 -4.73
C GLY A 205 6.16 1.35 -5.27
N THR A 206 7.06 1.92 -4.47
CA THR A 206 8.50 1.99 -4.82
C THR A 206 9.14 0.61 -4.95
N ALA A 207 8.51 -0.44 -4.39
CA ALA A 207 8.95 -1.82 -4.54
C ALA A 207 8.80 -2.36 -5.98
N SER A 208 8.22 -1.61 -6.92
CA SER A 208 8.12 -1.99 -8.34
C SER A 208 9.49 -2.36 -8.94
N GLY A 209 10.55 -1.62 -8.59
CA GLY A 209 11.92 -1.94 -9.04
C GLY A 209 12.51 -3.26 -8.53
N LEU A 210 11.83 -3.95 -7.60
CA LEU A 210 12.22 -5.28 -7.14
C LEU A 210 11.45 -6.40 -7.85
N ILE A 211 10.46 -6.06 -8.68
CA ILE A 211 9.50 -6.99 -9.27
C ILE A 211 9.81 -7.12 -10.76
N ARG A 212 10.36 -8.27 -11.18
CA ARG A 212 10.84 -8.47 -12.56
C ARG A 212 10.12 -9.56 -13.36
N SER A 213 9.15 -10.23 -12.75
CA SER A 213 8.36 -11.27 -13.41
C SER A 213 6.92 -11.29 -12.91
N ILE A 214 6.03 -11.85 -13.73
CA ILE A 214 4.66 -12.18 -13.36
C ILE A 214 4.65 -13.66 -12.98
N GLU A 215 4.18 -13.97 -11.78
CA GLU A 215 4.25 -15.32 -11.21
C GLU A 215 2.90 -15.72 -10.59
N PRO A 216 2.62 -17.02 -10.40
CA PRO A 216 1.50 -17.44 -9.57
C PRO A 216 1.60 -16.84 -8.16
N ALA A 217 0.49 -16.32 -7.61
CA ALA A 217 0.44 -15.75 -6.26
C ALA A 217 0.95 -16.74 -5.20
N SER A 218 0.68 -18.03 -5.40
CA SER A 218 1.18 -19.09 -4.52
C SER A 218 2.70 -19.24 -4.56
N TYR A 219 3.33 -19.02 -5.71
CA TYR A 219 4.78 -19.03 -5.86
C TYR A 219 5.39 -17.81 -5.15
N ILE A 220 4.87 -16.61 -5.44
CA ILE A 220 5.26 -15.35 -4.81
C ILE A 220 5.27 -15.49 -3.27
N LEU A 221 4.18 -15.98 -2.70
CA LEU A 221 4.06 -16.15 -1.25
C LEU A 221 5.12 -17.11 -0.69
N ARG A 222 5.27 -18.29 -1.31
CA ARG A 222 6.25 -19.29 -0.85
C ARG A 222 7.68 -18.80 -0.95
N GLU A 223 8.00 -18.08 -2.02
CA GLU A 223 9.33 -17.50 -2.22
C GLU A 223 9.65 -16.45 -1.16
N ILE A 224 8.74 -15.49 -0.93
CA ILE A 224 8.92 -14.45 0.10
C ILE A 224 9.18 -15.09 1.47
N VAL A 225 8.35 -16.08 1.86
CA VAL A 225 8.49 -16.75 3.16
C VAL A 225 9.80 -17.53 3.24
N SER A 226 10.13 -18.33 2.22
CA SER A 226 11.36 -19.14 2.21
C SER A 226 12.62 -18.29 2.28
N GLN A 227 12.68 -17.19 1.52
CA GLN A 227 13.79 -16.25 1.55
C GLN A 227 13.91 -15.55 2.91
N ALA A 228 12.78 -15.13 3.51
CA ALA A 228 12.78 -14.50 4.83
C ALA A 228 13.28 -15.47 5.92
N GLU A 229 12.82 -16.73 5.90
CA GLU A 229 13.29 -17.77 6.82
C GLU A 229 14.80 -18.00 6.71
N ASP A 230 15.32 -18.11 5.48
CA ASP A 230 16.76 -18.29 5.25
C ASP A 230 17.58 -17.11 5.81
N ILE A 231 17.14 -15.88 5.52
CA ILE A 231 17.80 -14.66 5.99
C ILE A 231 17.83 -14.62 7.52
N LEU A 232 16.71 -14.89 8.18
CA LEU A 232 16.60 -14.83 9.63
C LEU A 232 17.44 -15.91 10.32
N ARG A 233 17.58 -17.10 9.71
CA ARG A 233 18.40 -18.20 10.25
C ARG A 233 19.89 -17.98 10.06
N HIS A 234 20.31 -17.52 8.87
CA HIS A 234 21.72 -17.65 8.46
C HIS A 234 22.46 -16.31 8.32
N ARG A 235 21.77 -15.18 8.06
CA ARG A 235 22.45 -13.90 7.80
C ARG A 235 23.30 -13.38 8.97
N PRO A 236 22.90 -13.54 10.25
CA PRO A 236 23.75 -13.12 11.38
C PRO A 236 25.11 -13.81 11.40
N GLN A 237 25.20 -15.07 10.95
CA GLN A 237 26.45 -15.84 10.93
C GLN A 237 27.45 -15.27 9.91
N LYS A 238 26.96 -14.69 8.81
CA LYS A 238 27.81 -14.06 7.79
C LYS A 238 28.58 -12.84 8.30
N LEU A 239 28.07 -12.15 9.33
CA LEU A 239 28.76 -10.99 9.92
C LEU A 239 30.09 -11.37 10.59
N LEU A 240 30.21 -12.63 11.03
CA LEU A 240 31.40 -13.15 11.69
C LEU A 240 32.29 -13.99 10.75
N GLY A 241 32.02 -13.92 9.43
CA GLY A 241 32.79 -14.65 8.42
C GLY A 241 32.60 -16.16 8.46
N GLY A 242 31.36 -16.62 8.71
CA GLY A 242 30.97 -18.02 8.81
C GLY A 242 31.62 -18.97 7.80
#